data_AF-A0A7Y2JK35-F1
#
_entry.id   AF-A0A7Y2JK35-F1
#
_cell.length_a   1.000
_cell.length_b   1.000
_cell.length_c   1.000
_cell.angle_alpha   90.00
_cell.angle_beta   90.00
_cell.angle_gamma   90.00
#
_symmetry.space_group_name_H-M   'P 1'
#
loop_
_entity.id
_entity.type
_entity.pdbx_description
1 polymer ?
#
loop_
_entity_poly.entity_id
_entity_poly.type
_entity_poly.pdbx_seq_one_letter_code
_entity_poly.pdbx_strand_id
1 'polypeptide(L)' 'MSIAVVIVAAGRGRRLGGGTPKQYLPLSGECSLRRAVDAFLA' A
#
# COMPACT_ATOMS: atom_id res chain seq x y z
N MET A 1 25.94 -1.58 6.66
CA MET A 1 24.84 -0.85 7.30
C MET A 1 23.57 -1.21 6.57
N SER A 2 22.56 -1.75 7.26
CA SER A 2 21.25 -2.05 6.64
C SER A 2 20.18 -1.18 7.30
N ILE A 3 19.20 -0.76 6.49
CA ILE A 3 18.03 0.00 6.95
C ILE A 3 16.81 -0.88 6.69
N ALA A 4 15.95 -1.03 7.69
CA ALA A 4 14.67 -1.71 7.56
C ALA A 4 13.54 -0.69 7.45
N VAL A 5 12.51 -1.03 6.66
CA VAL A 5 11.32 -0.21 6.46
C VAL A 5 10.09 -1.02 6.88
N VAL A 6 9.19 -0.40 7.64
CA VAL A 6 7.91 -1.01 8.05
C VAL A 6 6.77 -0.28 7.36
N ILE A 7 6.05 -0.98 6.49
CA ILE A 7 4.87 -0.46 5.77
C ILE A 7 3.60 -0.99 6.43
N VAL A 8 2.87 -0.14 7.14
CA VAL A 8 1.63 -0.53 7.84
C VAL A 8 0.46 -0.60 6.85
N ALA A 9 0.15 -1.81 6.39
CA ALA A 9 -0.84 -2.07 5.34
C ALA A 9 -2.03 -2.95 5.78
N ALA A 10 -2.27 -3.12 7.09
CA ALA A 10 -3.35 -3.98 7.60
C ALA A 10 -4.74 -3.31 7.61
N GLY A 11 -4.84 -2.04 7.22
CA GLY A 11 -6.09 -1.30 7.24
C GLY A 11 -7.17 -1.94 6.36
N ARG A 12 -8.40 -2.05 6.88
CA ARG A 12 -9.54 -2.66 6.16
C ARG A 12 -10.27 -1.71 5.21
N GLY A 13 -9.87 -0.44 5.11
CA GLY A 13 -10.48 0.51 4.18
C GLY A 13 -11.91 0.98 4.52
N ARG A 14 -12.45 0.67 5.72
CA ARG A 14 -13.85 0.95 6.09
C ARG A 14 -14.35 2.38 5.82
N ARG A 15 -13.49 3.41 5.96
CA ARG A 15 -13.86 4.81 5.66
C ARG A 15 -13.96 5.11 4.17
N LEU A 16 -13.14 4.47 3.35
CA LEU A 16 -13.23 4.57 1.89
C LEU A 16 -14.47 3.80 1.39
N GLY A 17 -14.85 2.74 2.10
CA GLY A 17 -15.90 1.82 1.68
C GLY A 17 -15.41 0.76 0.69
N GLY A 18 -16.28 -0.18 0.33
CA GLY A 18 -16.00 -1.27 -0.61
C GLY A 18 -15.53 -2.58 0.03
N GLY A 19 -15.56 -3.67 -0.76
CA GLY A 19 -15.17 -5.01 -0.32
C GLY A 19 -13.65 -5.24 -0.28
N THR A 20 -12.90 -4.47 -1.06
CA THR A 20 -11.43 -4.58 -1.17
C THR A 20 -10.74 -3.51 -0.33
N PRO A 21 -9.78 -3.85 0.54
CA PRO A 21 -9.01 -2.86 1.29
C PRO A 21 -8.30 -1.85 0.39
N LYS A 22 -8.29 -0.57 0.79
CA LYS A 22 -7.87 0.56 -0.06
C LYS A 22 -6.47 0.42 -0.68
N GLN A 23 -5.55 -0.25 0.03
CA GLN A 23 -4.16 -0.40 -0.37
C GLN A 23 -3.99 -1.32 -1.60
N TYR A 24 -5.00 -2.11 -1.92
CA TYR A 24 -5.05 -3.00 -3.09
C TYR A 24 -5.88 -2.44 -4.24
N LEU A 25 -6.60 -1.34 -4.03
CA LEU A 25 -7.37 -0.71 -5.11
C LEU A 25 -6.42 -0.11 -6.15
N PRO A 26 -6.76 -0.22 -7.45
CA PRO A 26 -5.95 0.37 -8.51
C PRO A 26 -6.00 1.90 -8.42
N LEU A 27 -4.83 2.52 -8.51
CA LEU A 27 -4.65 3.96 -8.72
C LEU A 27 -3.83 4.10 -9.99
N SER A 28 -4.48 4.48 -11.10
CA SER A 28 -3.85 4.54 -12.43
C SER A 28 -3.12 3.24 -12.79
N GLY A 29 -3.82 2.11 -12.67
CA GLY A 29 -3.31 0.78 -13.04
C GLY A 29 -2.51 0.06 -11.94
N GLU A 30 -2.08 0.75 -10.88
CA GLU A 30 -1.23 0.16 -9.82
C GLU A 30 -1.74 0.45 -8.42
N CYS A 31 -1.60 -0.51 -7.50
CA CYS A 31 -2.08 -0.32 -6.13
C CYS A 31 -1.11 0.54 -5.31
N SER A 32 -1.64 1.24 -4.30
CA SER A 32 -0.81 2.11 -3.46
C SER A 32 0.21 1.32 -2.62
N LEU A 33 -0.06 0.06 -2.27
CA LEU A 33 0.92 -0.77 -1.55
C LEU A 33 2.17 -1.03 -2.39
N ARG A 34 2.02 -1.34 -3.69
CA ARG A 34 3.15 -1.55 -4.59
C ARG A 34 3.99 -0.28 -4.72
N ARG A 35 3.33 0.85 -4.99
CA ARG A 35 3.99 2.17 -5.06
C ARG A 35 4.78 2.51 -3.79
N ALA A 36 4.24 2.15 -2.61
CA ALA A 36 4.92 2.35 -1.33
C ALA A 36 6.15 1.46 -1.16
N VAL A 37 6.11 0.20 -1.62
CA VAL A 37 7.28 -0.69 -1.62
C VAL A 37 8.35 -0.19 -2.59
N ASP A 38 7.95 0.16 -3.81
CA ASP A 38 8.88 0.62 -4.86
C ASP A 38 9.64 1.89 -4.43
N ALA A 39 9.03 2.75 -3.61
CA ALA A 39 9.67 3.96 -3.09
C ALA A 39 10.89 3.69 -2.18
N PHE A 40 11.04 2.47 -1.64
CA PHE A 40 12.14 2.10 -0.73
C PHE A 40 13.04 0.99 -1.29
N LEU A 41 12.82 0.52 -2.52
CA LEU A 41 13.65 -0.49 -3.19
C LEU A 41 14.77 0.10 -4.05
N ALA A 42 14.92 1.43 -4.10
CA ALA A 42 15.95 2.15 -4.85
C ALA A 42 17.32 2.13 -4.15
#